data_AF-A0A519LH12-F1
#
_entry.id   AF-A0A519LH12-F1
#
_cell.length_a   1.000
_cell.length_b   1.000
_cell.length_c   1.000
_cell.angle_alpha   90.00
_cell.angle_beta   90.00
_cell.angle_gamma   90.00
#
_symmetry.space_group_name_H-M   'P 1'
#
loop_
_entity.id
_entity.type
_entity.pdbx_description
1 polymer ?
#
loop_
_entity_poly.entity_id
_entity_poly.type
_entity_poly.pdbx_seq_one_letter_code
_entity_poly.pdbx_strand_id
1 'polypeptide(L)'
;MQNILNYLKNQFVFQLDPIFQADNPSEKPVLNQLDSNSFINEFIIENSLGEIDILLLGLSLVPHVRPDFLSSIMAEYLPNGGELPEFGGVKAKNHRGILPTGETAQFLIAGNDLDGRVAFYNYLHNQSYLYQKRIIKIESVPNGEPKLSGLLILEDEYIEKFITGKILKPQLSSIFPAQLIETQLEWEDLVLNATTVNSIKEIETWLKFNEILLHEWDMKAKIKPGFRVMFYGAPGTGKTLTASLLGKYTQRDVYRIDLSMVISKYIGETEKNLSSLFDKAADKDWILFFDEADAVFGKRTNVRDAHDKYANQEVSYLLQRIENHPGLVILASNFKTNIDTAFTRRFQSIIEFEVPSYSERLQLWKNNLPTGIKIADDVNLNELSKKYDITGANIINIIQYACLRTLEDDNKSINLNHLLQGIKKEYAKEGK
;
A
#
# COMPACT_ATOMS: atom_id res chain seq x y z
N MET A 1 23.69 1.26 13.94
CA MET A 1 22.85 1.04 15.15
C MET A 1 23.56 1.32 16.48
N GLN A 2 24.65 0.64 16.84
CA GLN A 2 25.32 0.87 18.15
C GLN A 2 25.71 2.34 18.40
N ASN A 3 26.24 3.05 17.39
CA ASN A 3 26.57 4.47 17.50
C ASN A 3 25.35 5.34 17.85
N ILE A 4 24.19 5.04 17.26
CA ILE A 4 22.93 5.74 17.53
C ILE A 4 22.48 5.47 18.97
N LEU A 5 22.55 4.21 19.43
CA LEU A 5 22.18 3.86 20.81
C LEU A 5 23.11 4.50 21.84
N ASN A 6 24.41 4.56 21.57
CA ASN A 6 25.38 5.25 22.43
C ASN A 6 25.10 6.76 22.47
N TYR A 7 24.85 7.36 21.31
CA TYR A 7 24.49 8.77 21.20
C TYR A 7 23.19 9.07 21.97
N LEU A 8 22.16 8.23 21.81
CA LEU A 8 20.90 8.33 22.55
C LEU A 8 21.11 8.23 24.07
N LYS A 9 21.95 7.28 24.53
CA LYS A 9 22.26 7.14 25.96
C LYS A 9 22.95 8.39 26.49
N ASN A 10 23.97 8.88 25.79
CA ASN A 10 24.72 10.07 26.20
C ASN A 10 23.82 11.31 26.23
N GLN A 11 22.85 11.41 25.30
CA GLN A 11 21.89 12.50 25.29
C GLN A 11 20.94 12.44 26.49
N PHE A 12 20.49 11.25 26.92
CA PHE A 12 19.72 11.14 28.16
C PHE A 12 20.55 11.52 29.40
N VAL A 13 21.79 11.04 29.48
CA VAL A 13 22.73 11.37 30.57
C VAL A 13 22.93 12.89 30.66
N PHE A 14 23.14 13.56 29.52
CA PHE A 14 23.24 15.01 29.42
C PHE A 14 22.03 15.76 30.01
N GLN A 15 20.82 15.23 29.82
CA GLN A 15 19.60 15.85 30.36
C GLN A 15 19.36 15.49 31.84
N LEU A 16 19.84 14.34 32.31
CA LEU A 16 19.61 13.84 33.66
C LEU A 16 20.64 14.37 34.67
N ASP A 17 21.91 14.51 34.29
CA ASP A 17 23.00 14.96 35.17
C ASP A 17 22.69 16.26 35.92
N PRO A 18 22.14 17.32 35.27
CA PRO A 18 21.80 18.56 35.97
C PRO A 18 20.65 18.41 36.98
N ILE A 19 19.73 17.46 36.75
CA ILE A 19 18.57 17.24 37.61
C ILE A 19 18.99 16.54 38.91
N PHE A 20 19.92 15.60 38.81
CA PHE A 20 20.41 14.80 39.94
C PHE A 20 21.71 15.32 40.56
N GLN A 21 22.18 16.50 40.13
CA GLN A 21 23.40 17.15 40.66
C GLN A 21 24.63 16.24 40.59
N ALA A 22 24.86 15.60 39.44
CA ALA A 22 26.03 14.75 39.25
C ALA A 22 27.34 15.55 39.41
N ASP A 23 28.35 14.96 40.07
CA ASP A 23 29.62 15.62 40.40
C ASP A 23 30.40 16.14 39.18
N ASN A 24 30.18 15.56 38.00
CA ASN A 24 30.73 15.99 36.71
C ASN A 24 29.62 16.00 35.65
N PRO A 25 29.04 17.16 35.30
CA PRO A 25 28.01 17.22 34.27
C PRO A 25 28.60 16.83 32.91
N SER A 26 27.94 15.92 32.21
CA SER A 26 28.35 15.51 30.87
C SER A 26 28.28 16.67 29.86
N GLU A 27 29.19 16.65 28.88
CA GLU A 27 29.14 17.58 27.74
C GLU A 27 28.04 17.18 26.76
N LYS A 28 27.54 18.16 25.97
CA LYS A 28 26.56 17.88 24.92
C LYS A 28 27.15 16.85 23.94
N PRO A 29 26.50 15.69 23.76
CA PRO A 29 27.04 14.64 22.92
C PRO A 29 27.05 15.05 21.46
N VAL A 30 28.04 14.56 20.72
CA VAL A 30 28.13 14.71 19.26
C VAL A 30 27.94 13.34 18.63
N LEU A 31 27.10 13.27 17.59
CA LEU A 31 26.94 12.04 16.84
C LEU A 31 28.22 11.74 16.05
N ASN A 32 28.83 10.60 16.35
CA ASN A 32 29.98 10.10 15.58
C ASN A 32 29.57 9.78 14.13
N GLN A 33 30.55 9.71 13.22
CA GLN A 33 30.30 9.37 11.82
C GLN A 33 29.47 8.09 11.69
N LEU A 34 28.46 8.18 10.82
CA LEU A 34 27.58 7.07 10.48
C LEU A 34 28.23 6.27 9.37
N ASP A 35 28.68 5.05 9.66
CA ASP A 35 29.18 4.13 8.62
C ASP A 35 28.01 3.59 7.80
N SER A 36 28.17 3.44 6.48
CA SER A 36 27.09 2.97 5.59
C SER A 36 26.70 1.48 5.76
N ASN A 37 27.32 0.74 6.68
CA ASN A 37 27.14 -0.70 6.82
C ASN A 37 25.80 -1.13 7.47
N SER A 38 24.84 -0.23 7.66
CA SER A 38 23.52 -0.59 8.19
C SER A 38 22.40 0.22 7.55
N PHE A 39 21.27 -0.45 7.31
CA PHE A 39 20.09 0.14 6.66
C PHE A 39 19.56 1.41 7.34
N ILE A 40 19.70 1.50 8.66
CA ILE A 40 19.35 2.73 9.40
C ILE A 40 20.29 3.89 9.07
N ASN A 41 21.58 3.63 8.91
CA ASN A 41 22.56 4.67 8.56
C ASN A 41 22.38 5.10 7.10
N GLU A 42 22.17 4.15 6.18
CA GLU A 42 21.80 4.46 4.79
C GLU A 42 20.54 5.35 4.75
N PHE A 43 19.50 4.97 5.49
CA PHE A 43 18.27 5.75 5.57
C PHE A 43 18.50 7.18 6.10
N ILE A 44 19.32 7.35 7.14
CA ILE A 44 19.67 8.67 7.68
C ILE A 44 20.38 9.52 6.62
N ILE A 45 21.32 8.94 5.88
CA ILE A 45 22.12 9.63 4.86
C ILE A 45 21.25 10.00 3.65
N GLU A 46 20.52 9.05 3.09
CA GLU A 46 19.65 9.23 1.91
C GLU A 46 18.61 10.33 2.13
N ASN A 47 18.06 10.41 3.34
CA ASN A 47 17.01 11.36 3.69
C ASN A 47 17.56 12.63 4.37
N SER A 48 18.89 12.77 4.49
CA SER A 48 19.55 13.92 5.10
C SER A 48 18.97 14.30 6.46
N LEU A 49 18.73 13.31 7.34
CA LEU A 49 18.05 13.55 8.62
C LEU A 49 18.88 14.44 9.54
N GLY A 50 18.21 15.42 10.16
CA GLY A 50 18.80 16.27 11.19
C GLY A 50 19.01 15.54 12.52
N GLU A 51 19.79 16.16 13.42
CA GLU A 51 20.14 15.61 14.74
C GLU A 51 18.90 15.21 15.56
N ILE A 52 17.85 16.04 15.56
CA ILE A 52 16.60 15.77 16.27
C ILE A 52 15.88 14.55 15.68
N ASP A 53 15.76 14.45 14.36
CA ASP A 53 15.14 13.29 13.72
C ASP A 53 15.94 12.00 14.00
N ILE A 54 17.27 12.06 14.05
CA ILE A 54 18.09 10.89 14.40
C ILE A 54 17.81 10.43 15.84
N LEU A 55 17.66 11.37 16.79
CA LEU A 55 17.26 11.05 18.16
C LEU A 55 15.87 10.43 18.23
N LEU A 56 14.89 10.99 17.51
CA LEU A 56 13.53 10.44 17.43
C LEU A 56 13.49 9.04 16.81
N LEU A 57 14.29 8.80 15.77
CA LEU A 57 14.43 7.50 15.13
C LEU A 57 15.04 6.48 16.09
N GLY A 58 16.14 6.84 16.76
CA GLY A 58 16.80 6.00 17.75
C GLY A 58 15.87 5.67 18.92
N LEU A 59 15.16 6.68 19.43
CA LEU A 59 14.22 6.53 20.54
C LEU A 59 13.03 5.63 20.19
N SER A 60 12.44 5.79 19.01
CA SER A 60 11.31 4.95 18.57
C SER A 60 11.74 3.52 18.22
N LEU A 61 12.97 3.31 17.76
CA LEU A 61 13.49 1.97 17.44
C LEU A 61 13.98 1.20 18.68
N VAL A 62 14.51 1.88 19.71
CA VAL A 62 15.19 1.21 20.83
C VAL A 62 14.36 0.13 21.55
N PRO A 63 13.02 0.25 21.74
CA PRO A 63 12.24 -0.80 22.38
C PRO A 63 12.26 -2.14 21.63
N HIS A 64 12.47 -2.10 20.31
CA HIS A 64 12.48 -3.29 19.45
C HIS A 64 13.83 -4.03 19.46
N VAL A 65 14.91 -3.34 19.83
CA VAL A 65 16.28 -3.89 19.77
C VAL A 65 16.92 -4.04 21.15
N ARG A 66 16.57 -3.18 22.11
CA ARG A 66 17.06 -3.19 23.49
C ARG A 66 15.94 -2.80 24.47
N PRO A 67 15.04 -3.74 24.81
CA PRO A 67 13.82 -3.48 25.59
C PRO A 67 14.04 -2.87 26.98
N ASP A 68 15.23 -3.09 27.57
CA ASP A 68 15.61 -2.60 28.89
C ASP A 68 16.26 -1.20 28.85
N PHE A 69 16.49 -0.61 27.66
CA PHE A 69 17.34 0.57 27.50
C PHE A 69 16.94 1.74 28.41
N LEU A 70 15.70 2.25 28.29
CA LEU A 70 15.24 3.38 29.10
C LEU A 70 15.17 3.02 30.59
N SER A 71 14.75 1.79 30.91
CA SER A 71 14.72 1.30 32.29
C SER A 71 16.12 1.25 32.91
N SER A 72 17.14 0.86 32.14
CA SER A 72 18.53 0.77 32.59
C SER A 72 19.12 2.14 32.87
N ILE A 73 18.80 3.14 32.03
CA ILE A 73 19.21 4.54 32.26
C ILE A 73 18.53 5.08 33.53
N MET A 74 17.21 4.89 33.66
CA MET A 74 16.49 5.36 34.85
C MET A 74 16.97 4.70 36.14
N ALA A 75 17.36 3.42 36.10
CA ALA A 75 17.90 2.71 37.26
C ALA A 75 19.26 3.25 37.72
N GLU A 76 20.05 3.87 36.83
CA GLU A 76 21.33 4.52 37.20
C GLU A 76 21.09 5.75 38.10
N TYR A 77 20.00 6.50 37.87
CA TYR A 77 19.68 7.73 38.62
C TYR A 77 18.65 7.52 39.76
N LEU A 78 17.76 6.53 39.62
CA LEU A 78 16.73 6.17 40.59
C LEU A 78 16.83 4.68 40.98
N PRO A 79 17.94 4.24 41.63
CA PRO A 79 18.18 2.83 41.93
C PRO A 79 17.17 2.22 42.92
N ASN A 80 16.59 3.06 43.78
CA ASN A 80 15.58 2.67 44.77
C ASN A 80 14.14 2.86 44.26
N GLY A 81 13.99 3.16 42.96
CA GLY A 81 12.73 3.61 42.39
C GLY A 81 12.44 5.08 42.67
N GLY A 82 11.40 5.60 42.02
CA GLY A 82 11.01 7.00 42.03
C GLY A 82 10.28 7.35 40.74
N GLU A 83 9.68 8.52 40.71
CA GLU A 83 9.03 9.05 39.51
C GLU A 83 9.75 10.32 39.07
N LEU A 84 9.99 10.41 37.77
CA LEU A 84 10.45 11.63 37.11
C LEU A 84 9.44 11.93 36.00
N PRO A 85 8.33 12.63 36.32
CA PRO A 85 7.25 12.88 35.35
C PRO A 85 7.76 13.52 34.05
N GLU A 86 8.79 14.36 34.15
CA GLU A 86 9.42 15.05 33.03
C GLU A 86 10.03 14.10 32.00
N PHE A 87 10.45 12.89 32.41
CA PHE A 87 11.01 11.84 31.54
C PHE A 87 9.95 11.18 30.65
N GLY A 88 8.69 11.22 31.07
CA GLY A 88 7.59 10.51 30.42
C GLY A 88 7.76 8.99 30.39
N GLY A 89 7.19 8.36 29.36
CA GLY A 89 7.26 6.93 29.15
C GLY A 89 6.13 6.14 29.82
N VAL A 90 5.78 5.00 29.24
CA VAL A 90 4.66 4.16 29.70
C VAL A 90 5.08 2.70 29.82
N LYS A 91 4.57 2.02 30.85
CA LYS A 91 4.67 0.56 30.96
C LYS A 91 3.50 -0.08 30.21
N ALA A 92 3.78 -0.81 29.14
CA ALA A 92 2.74 -1.51 28.38
C ALA A 92 2.37 -2.87 29.00
N LYS A 93 1.25 -3.43 28.54
CA LYS A 93 0.72 -4.72 29.03
C LYS A 93 1.66 -5.90 28.78
N ASN A 94 2.27 -5.95 27.59
CA ASN A 94 3.09 -7.07 27.14
C ASN A 94 4.60 -6.77 27.20
N HIS A 95 4.99 -5.50 27.21
CA HIS A 95 6.39 -5.06 27.25
C HIS A 95 6.82 -4.82 28.69
N ARG A 96 7.93 -5.43 29.12
CA ARG A 96 8.40 -5.37 30.52
C ARG A 96 9.30 -4.16 30.85
N GLY A 97 9.68 -3.37 29.85
CA GLY A 97 10.42 -2.12 30.01
C GLY A 97 9.54 -0.87 29.84
N ILE A 98 10.17 0.30 29.91
CA ILE A 98 9.53 1.59 29.61
C ILE A 98 9.47 1.77 28.09
N LEU A 99 8.29 2.05 27.55
CA LEU A 99 8.11 2.51 26.18
C LEU A 99 8.17 4.04 26.13
N PRO A 100 8.85 4.64 25.13
CA PRO A 100 8.94 6.08 25.00
C PRO A 100 7.60 6.71 24.64
N THR A 101 7.35 7.92 25.16
CA THR A 101 6.25 8.79 24.74
C THR A 101 6.78 10.02 24.00
N GLY A 102 5.87 10.84 23.48
CA GLY A 102 6.23 12.19 23.01
C GLY A 102 6.91 13.05 24.09
N GLU A 103 6.58 12.85 25.37
CA GLU A 103 7.23 13.51 26.50
C GLU A 103 8.67 12.99 26.68
N THR A 104 8.90 11.69 26.52
CA THR A 104 10.26 11.13 26.51
C THR A 104 11.11 11.73 25.39
N ALA A 105 10.53 11.92 24.21
CA ALA A 105 11.19 12.61 23.11
C ALA A 105 11.48 14.08 23.44
N GLN A 106 10.50 14.79 23.98
CA GLN A 106 10.65 16.18 24.38
C GLN A 106 11.73 16.35 25.46
N PHE A 107 11.77 15.46 26.45
CA PHE A 107 12.78 15.44 27.50
C PHE A 107 14.18 15.20 26.95
N LEU A 108 14.32 14.21 26.06
CA LEU A 108 15.59 13.90 25.42
C LEU A 108 16.19 15.11 24.68
N ILE A 109 15.33 15.92 24.06
CA ILE A 109 15.75 17.05 23.22
C ILE A 109 15.95 18.33 24.04
N ALA A 110 15.02 18.64 24.95
CA ALA A 110 14.95 19.93 25.63
C ALA A 110 15.13 19.85 27.15
N GLY A 111 15.17 18.66 27.75
CA GLY A 111 15.28 18.49 29.21
C GLY A 111 14.21 19.29 29.96
N ASN A 112 14.65 20.22 30.80
CA ASN A 112 13.78 21.14 31.55
C ASN A 112 13.72 22.56 30.96
N ASP A 113 14.33 22.81 29.80
CA ASP A 113 14.25 24.10 29.09
C ASP A 113 12.84 24.30 28.51
N LEU A 114 12.08 25.24 29.08
CA LEU A 114 10.71 25.51 28.68
C LEU A 114 10.60 26.03 27.24
N ASP A 115 11.54 26.87 26.80
CA ASP A 115 11.53 27.42 25.44
C ASP A 115 11.85 26.32 24.43
N GLY A 116 12.86 25.48 24.72
CA GLY A 116 13.19 24.29 23.94
C GLY A 116 12.04 23.28 23.87
N ARG A 117 11.29 23.09 24.96
CA ARG A 117 10.10 22.21 24.97
C ARG A 117 9.01 22.68 24.04
N VAL A 118 8.73 23.98 24.00
CA VAL A 118 7.77 24.59 23.06
C VAL A 118 8.30 24.51 21.63
N ALA A 119 9.59 24.79 21.42
CA ALA A 119 10.25 24.67 20.12
C ALA A 119 10.17 23.25 19.56
N PHE A 120 10.36 22.22 20.39
CA PHE A 120 10.22 20.82 19.99
C PHE A 120 8.82 20.49 19.48
N TYR A 121 7.77 20.98 20.15
CA TYR A 121 6.40 20.75 19.71
C TYR A 121 6.16 21.30 18.30
N ASN A 122 6.69 22.50 18.01
CA ASN A 122 6.62 23.11 16.69
C ASN A 122 7.48 22.37 15.65
N TYR A 123 8.68 21.93 16.04
CA TYR A 123 9.56 21.13 15.18
C TYR A 123 8.89 19.82 14.76
N LEU A 124 8.34 19.08 15.73
CA LEU A 124 7.73 17.78 15.48
C LEU A 124 6.61 17.86 14.43
N HIS A 125 5.74 18.87 14.52
CA HIS A 125 4.61 19.00 13.60
C HIS A 125 4.99 19.60 12.24
N ASN A 126 5.97 20.52 12.19
CA ASN A 126 6.20 21.36 11.01
C ASN A 126 7.54 21.14 10.32
N GLN A 127 8.48 20.42 10.95
CA GLN A 127 9.86 20.29 10.46
C GLN A 127 10.41 18.87 10.51
N SER A 128 9.94 18.02 11.43
CA SER A 128 10.40 16.63 11.53
C SER A 128 10.06 15.86 10.26
N TYR A 129 11.09 15.35 9.58
CA TYR A 129 10.91 14.52 8.40
C TYR A 129 10.15 13.23 8.76
N LEU A 130 10.51 12.62 9.89
CA LEU A 130 9.94 11.35 10.33
C LEU A 130 8.45 11.47 10.64
N TYR A 131 8.04 12.56 11.30
CA TYR A 131 6.64 12.78 11.62
C TYR A 131 5.82 13.15 10.37
N GLN A 132 6.37 14.00 9.48
CA GLN A 132 5.70 14.39 8.24
C GLN A 132 5.50 13.22 7.27
N LYS A 133 6.48 12.32 7.18
CA LYS A 133 6.43 11.11 6.36
C LYS A 133 5.76 9.92 7.07
N ARG A 134 5.17 10.15 8.25
CA ARG A 134 4.47 9.12 9.04
C ARG A 134 5.33 7.89 9.32
N ILE A 135 6.64 8.08 9.43
CA ILE A 135 7.59 7.03 9.80
C ILE A 135 7.49 6.76 11.29
N ILE A 136 7.35 7.83 12.06
CA ILE A 136 7.01 7.79 13.48
C ILE A 136 5.63 8.42 13.70
N LYS A 137 4.95 7.99 14.76
CA LYS A 137 3.69 8.59 15.21
C LYS A 137 3.64 8.65 16.73
N ILE A 138 2.83 9.57 17.25
CA ILE A 138 2.45 9.61 18.66
C ILE A 138 1.00 9.15 18.76
N GLU A 139 0.72 8.14 19.59
CA GLU A 139 -0.65 7.67 19.81
C GLU A 139 -1.56 8.77 20.37
N SER A 140 -2.82 8.76 19.98
CA SER A 140 -3.82 9.68 20.53
C SER A 140 -4.11 9.33 21.99
N VAL A 141 -4.13 10.34 22.84
CA VAL A 141 -4.52 10.22 24.26
C VAL A 141 -5.98 10.67 24.48
N PRO A 142 -6.62 10.25 25.58
CA PRO A 142 -7.92 10.76 25.99
C PRO A 142 -8.00 12.29 26.07
N ASN A 143 -9.21 12.83 25.86
CA ASN A 143 -9.44 14.27 25.95
C ASN A 143 -9.09 14.81 27.34
N GLY A 144 -8.28 15.86 27.37
CA GLY A 144 -7.80 16.50 28.61
C GLY A 144 -6.39 16.08 29.02
N GLU A 145 -5.84 15.02 28.43
CA GLU A 145 -4.44 14.63 28.64
C GLU A 145 -3.49 15.41 27.71
N PRO A 146 -2.22 15.62 28.12
CA PRO A 146 -1.22 16.22 27.24
C PRO A 146 -0.98 15.35 26.01
N LYS A 147 -1.01 15.95 24.82
CA LYS A 147 -0.89 15.22 23.54
C LYS A 147 0.39 14.38 23.44
N LEU A 148 1.48 14.84 24.07
CA LEU A 148 2.78 14.16 24.05
C LEU A 148 2.86 12.99 25.04
N SER A 149 1.87 12.78 25.92
CA SER A 149 1.85 11.61 26.80
C SER A 149 1.56 10.30 26.03
N GLY A 150 1.18 10.39 24.74
CA GLY A 150 0.98 9.23 23.87
C GLY A 150 2.29 8.50 23.54
N LEU A 151 2.19 7.20 23.26
CA LEU A 151 3.33 6.36 22.87
C LEU A 151 3.95 6.84 21.57
N LEU A 152 5.28 6.96 21.55
CA LEU A 152 6.06 7.21 20.34
C LEU A 152 6.33 5.87 19.66
N ILE A 153 5.76 5.68 18.47
CA ILE A 153 5.79 4.41 17.72
C ILE A 153 6.50 4.61 16.40
N LEU A 154 7.39 3.68 16.05
CA LEU A 154 7.94 3.52 14.70
C LEU A 154 7.00 2.62 13.89
N GLU A 155 6.69 2.97 12.65
CA GLU A 155 5.85 2.13 11.79
C GLU A 155 6.50 0.77 11.49
N ASP A 156 5.69 -0.30 11.47
CA ASP A 156 6.11 -1.70 11.37
C ASP A 156 7.03 -1.97 10.16
N GLU A 157 6.75 -1.34 9.03
CA GLU A 157 7.58 -1.39 7.82
C GLU A 157 9.03 -1.00 8.09
N TYR A 158 9.23 0.08 8.86
CA TYR A 158 10.55 0.62 9.13
C TYR A 158 11.25 -0.15 10.24
N ILE A 159 10.51 -0.68 11.21
CA ILE A 159 11.03 -1.65 12.19
C ILE A 159 11.67 -2.83 11.44
N GLU A 160 10.91 -3.45 10.53
CA GLU A 160 11.39 -4.58 9.75
C GLU A 160 12.56 -4.18 8.84
N LYS A 161 12.45 -3.06 8.12
CA LYS A 161 13.53 -2.57 7.25
C LYS A 161 14.84 -2.39 8.03
N PHE A 162 14.80 -1.79 9.21
CA PHE A 162 16.02 -1.52 9.98
C PHE A 162 16.58 -2.75 10.70
N ILE A 163 15.74 -3.73 11.03
CA ILE A 163 16.16 -4.96 11.73
C ILE A 163 16.60 -6.04 10.75
N THR A 164 15.82 -6.30 9.69
CA THR A 164 16.04 -7.43 8.78
C THR A 164 16.57 -7.02 7.41
N GLY A 165 16.54 -5.73 7.09
CA GLY A 165 16.94 -5.21 5.78
C GLY A 165 15.88 -5.36 4.70
N LYS A 166 14.67 -5.81 5.05
CA LYS A 166 13.58 -6.02 4.11
C LYS A 166 12.41 -5.10 4.43
N ILE A 167 11.90 -4.44 3.40
CA ILE A 167 10.61 -3.74 3.50
C ILE A 167 9.52 -4.80 3.43
N LEU A 168 8.79 -5.01 4.52
CA LEU A 168 7.61 -5.87 4.49
C LEU A 168 6.48 -5.13 3.80
N LYS A 169 6.12 -5.60 2.61
CA LYS A 169 4.92 -5.12 1.92
C LYS A 169 3.69 -5.52 2.75
N PRO A 170 2.78 -4.60 3.08
CA PRO A 170 1.56 -4.91 3.80
C PRO A 170 0.79 -6.09 3.19
N GLN A 171 0.30 -6.98 4.04
CA GLN A 171 -0.49 -8.14 3.66
C GLN A 171 -1.97 -7.93 4.01
N LEU A 172 -2.83 -8.66 3.31
CA LEU A 172 -4.27 -8.65 3.53
C LEU A 172 -4.59 -9.04 4.98
N SER A 173 -5.32 -8.18 5.68
CA SER A 173 -5.76 -8.40 7.07
C SER A 173 -7.06 -7.64 7.34
N SER A 174 -7.65 -7.83 8.53
CA SER A 174 -8.82 -7.06 8.95
C SER A 174 -8.57 -5.54 9.00
N ILE A 175 -7.32 -5.12 9.22
CA ILE A 175 -6.93 -3.70 9.35
C ILE A 175 -6.40 -3.14 8.01
N PHE A 176 -6.03 -4.01 7.07
CA PHE A 176 -5.52 -3.64 5.75
C PHE A 176 -6.20 -4.49 4.66
N PRO A 177 -7.32 -4.03 4.09
CA PRO A 177 -8.17 -4.80 3.18
C PRO A 177 -7.65 -4.77 1.73
N ALA A 178 -6.33 -4.86 1.55
CA ALA A 178 -5.70 -4.88 0.24
C ALA A 178 -4.65 -5.98 0.13
N GLN A 179 -4.59 -6.58 -1.05
CA GLN A 179 -3.67 -7.66 -1.40
C GLN A 179 -2.74 -7.20 -2.52
N LEU A 180 -1.44 -7.40 -2.35
CA LEU A 180 -0.48 -7.18 -3.43
C LEU A 180 -0.75 -8.17 -4.56
N ILE A 181 -0.89 -7.67 -5.79
CA ILE A 181 -1.02 -8.49 -7.00
C ILE A 181 0.23 -8.33 -7.87
N GLU A 182 0.75 -9.44 -8.35
CA GLU A 182 1.93 -9.52 -9.20
C GLU A 182 1.66 -10.50 -10.34
N THR A 183 2.38 -10.35 -11.45
CA THR A 183 2.28 -11.25 -12.60
C THR A 183 3.65 -11.63 -13.14
N GLN A 184 3.79 -12.89 -13.56
CA GLN A 184 4.98 -13.37 -14.27
C GLN A 184 4.89 -13.10 -15.78
N LEU A 185 3.70 -12.75 -16.29
CA LEU A 185 3.47 -12.44 -17.69
C LEU A 185 4.09 -11.10 -18.10
N GLU A 186 4.28 -10.92 -19.40
CA GLU A 186 4.76 -9.68 -20.02
C GLU A 186 3.66 -9.02 -20.88
N TRP A 187 3.94 -7.82 -21.40
CA TRP A 187 3.00 -7.09 -22.24
C TRP A 187 2.62 -7.84 -23.53
N GLU A 188 3.53 -8.68 -24.04
CA GLU A 188 3.30 -9.51 -25.22
C GLU A 188 2.25 -10.62 -24.98
N ASP A 189 2.04 -11.01 -23.72
CA ASP A 189 1.03 -12.00 -23.33
C ASP A 189 -0.38 -11.38 -23.26
N LEU A 190 -0.46 -10.06 -23.15
CA LEU A 190 -1.71 -9.31 -23.10
C LEU A 190 -2.10 -8.83 -24.50
N VAL A 191 -3.17 -9.42 -25.05
CA VAL A 191 -3.72 -9.03 -26.35
C VAL A 191 -4.91 -8.11 -26.14
N LEU A 192 -4.81 -6.87 -26.63
CA LEU A 192 -5.85 -5.85 -26.56
C LEU A 192 -6.00 -5.13 -27.90
N ASN A 193 -7.18 -4.54 -28.12
CA ASN A 193 -7.43 -3.74 -29.31
C ASN A 193 -6.60 -2.44 -29.29
N ALA A 194 -6.41 -1.83 -30.45
CA ALA A 194 -5.56 -0.63 -30.59
C ALA A 194 -6.06 0.57 -29.75
N THR A 195 -7.37 0.72 -29.60
CA THR A 195 -7.98 1.81 -28.81
C THR A 195 -7.64 1.66 -27.33
N THR A 196 -7.84 0.47 -26.76
CA THR A 196 -7.53 0.14 -25.37
C THR A 196 -6.02 0.30 -25.11
N VAL A 197 -5.17 -0.18 -26.02
CA VAL A 197 -3.71 0.00 -25.92
C VAL A 197 -3.31 1.48 -25.88
N ASN A 198 -3.90 2.31 -26.74
CA ASN A 198 -3.60 3.75 -26.76
C ASN A 198 -4.04 4.43 -25.45
N SER A 199 -5.20 4.07 -24.90
CA SER A 199 -5.65 4.61 -23.62
C SER A 199 -4.79 4.14 -22.44
N ILE A 200 -4.25 2.92 -22.47
CA ILE A 200 -3.28 2.45 -21.47
C ILE A 200 -1.97 3.26 -21.54
N LYS A 201 -1.49 3.60 -22.74
CA LYS A 201 -0.31 4.46 -22.91
C LYS A 201 -0.48 5.87 -22.33
N GLU A 202 -1.70 6.39 -22.27
CA GLU A 202 -1.98 7.66 -21.58
C GLU A 202 -1.70 7.55 -20.08
N ILE A 203 -2.06 6.41 -19.47
CA ILE A 203 -1.77 6.11 -18.07
C ILE A 203 -0.26 6.03 -17.85
N GLU A 204 0.46 5.31 -18.70
CA GLU A 204 1.93 5.20 -18.63
C GLU A 204 2.61 6.57 -18.77
N THR A 205 2.12 7.40 -19.69
CA THR A 205 2.62 8.76 -19.90
C THR A 205 2.42 9.60 -18.65
N TRP A 206 1.22 9.56 -18.05
CA TRP A 206 0.96 10.25 -16.80
C TRP A 206 1.88 9.75 -15.67
N LEU A 207 2.00 8.43 -15.51
CA LEU A 207 2.86 7.79 -14.50
C LEU A 207 4.34 8.19 -14.62
N LYS A 208 4.81 8.52 -15.82
CA LYS A 208 6.20 8.92 -16.09
C LYS A 208 6.43 10.42 -15.91
N PHE A 209 5.46 11.26 -16.27
CA PHE A 209 5.65 12.71 -16.39
C PHE A 209 4.87 13.54 -15.36
N ASN A 210 4.07 12.91 -14.48
CA ASN A 210 3.26 13.62 -13.48
C ASN A 210 4.09 14.56 -12.57
N GLU A 211 5.23 14.10 -12.06
CA GLU A 211 6.08 14.90 -11.17
C GLU A 211 6.58 16.17 -11.87
N ILE A 212 7.06 16.03 -13.12
CA ILE A 212 7.50 17.15 -13.96
C ILE A 212 6.33 18.12 -14.21
N LEU A 213 5.15 17.58 -14.55
CA LEU A 213 3.96 18.39 -14.81
C LEU A 213 3.55 19.21 -13.57
N LEU A 214 3.54 18.61 -12.38
CA LEU A 214 3.09 19.27 -11.17
C LEU A 214 4.14 20.26 -10.63
N HIS A 215 5.42 19.91 -10.67
CA HIS A 215 6.49 20.65 -9.99
C HIS A 215 7.31 21.54 -10.93
N GLU A 216 7.80 21.00 -12.06
CA GLU A 216 8.62 21.78 -12.99
C GLU A 216 7.79 22.75 -13.83
N TRP A 217 6.57 22.35 -14.20
CA TRP A 217 5.66 23.18 -15.00
C TRP A 217 4.66 23.98 -14.15
N ASP A 218 4.79 23.90 -12.82
CA ASP A 218 3.97 24.65 -11.85
C ASP A 218 2.45 24.49 -12.06
N MET A 219 2.01 23.28 -12.43
CA MET A 219 0.58 23.00 -12.65
C MET A 219 -0.15 22.55 -11.39
N LYS A 220 0.55 22.41 -10.25
CA LYS A 220 -0.02 21.96 -8.97
C LYS A 220 -1.22 22.79 -8.50
N ALA A 221 -1.24 24.10 -8.79
CA ALA A 221 -2.36 24.98 -8.43
C ALA A 221 -3.58 24.84 -9.36
N LYS A 222 -3.39 24.25 -10.55
CA LYS A 222 -4.41 24.15 -11.62
C LYS A 222 -4.99 22.75 -11.78
N ILE A 223 -4.21 21.73 -11.43
CA ILE A 223 -4.56 20.32 -11.63
C ILE A 223 -4.62 19.63 -10.27
N LYS A 224 -5.70 18.89 -10.02
CA LYS A 224 -5.77 18.02 -8.83
C LYS A 224 -4.76 16.86 -8.99
N PRO A 225 -3.96 16.55 -7.95
CA PRO A 225 -3.06 15.40 -8.00
C PRO A 225 -3.84 14.10 -8.17
N GLY A 226 -3.16 13.06 -8.66
CA GLY A 226 -3.72 11.73 -8.88
C GLY A 226 -4.44 11.54 -10.21
N PHE A 227 -4.43 10.29 -10.67
CA PHE A 227 -5.04 9.86 -11.92
C PHE A 227 -6.02 8.74 -11.64
N ARG A 228 -7.27 8.92 -12.06
CA ARG A 228 -8.36 7.99 -11.79
C ARG A 228 -8.83 7.42 -13.11
N VAL A 229 -8.79 6.09 -13.19
CA VAL A 229 -9.13 5.33 -14.39
C VAL A 229 -10.22 4.33 -14.07
N MET A 230 -11.19 4.20 -14.97
CA MET A 230 -12.21 3.16 -14.91
C MET A 230 -11.96 2.15 -16.02
N PHE A 231 -11.70 0.90 -15.68
CA PHE A 231 -11.71 -0.24 -16.58
C PHE A 231 -13.09 -0.87 -16.56
N TYR A 232 -13.72 -1.03 -17.72
CA TYR A 232 -14.99 -1.73 -17.80
C TYR A 232 -15.01 -2.72 -18.97
N GLY A 233 -15.75 -3.81 -18.83
CA GLY A 233 -15.88 -4.83 -19.86
C GLY A 233 -16.21 -6.19 -19.28
N ALA A 234 -16.44 -7.18 -20.14
CA ALA A 234 -16.78 -8.53 -19.71
C ALA A 234 -15.71 -9.11 -18.74
N PRO A 235 -16.08 -10.04 -17.84
CA PRO A 235 -15.09 -10.76 -17.04
C PRO A 235 -14.11 -11.51 -17.97
N GLY A 236 -12.84 -11.61 -17.57
CA GLY A 236 -11.84 -12.37 -18.33
C GLY A 236 -11.21 -11.67 -19.54
N THR A 237 -11.45 -10.37 -19.74
CA THR A 237 -10.86 -9.55 -20.82
C THR A 237 -9.52 -8.90 -20.47
N GLY A 238 -8.93 -9.20 -19.30
CA GLY A 238 -7.57 -8.77 -18.96
C GLY A 238 -7.44 -7.51 -18.10
N LYS A 239 -8.53 -7.02 -17.48
CA LYS A 239 -8.52 -5.82 -16.61
C LYS A 239 -7.47 -5.91 -15.47
N THR A 240 -7.53 -6.97 -14.66
CA THR A 240 -6.61 -7.20 -13.54
C THR A 240 -5.17 -7.48 -14.00
N LEU A 241 -5.02 -8.19 -15.12
CA LEU A 241 -3.70 -8.45 -15.72
C LEU A 241 -3.06 -7.13 -16.19
N THR A 242 -3.83 -6.25 -16.83
CA THR A 242 -3.36 -4.93 -17.27
C THR A 242 -2.89 -4.08 -16.10
N ALA A 243 -3.62 -4.05 -14.99
CA ALA A 243 -3.19 -3.34 -13.78
C ALA A 243 -1.88 -3.91 -13.23
N SER A 244 -1.73 -5.24 -13.21
CA SER A 244 -0.50 -5.92 -12.76
C SER A 244 0.69 -5.60 -13.67
N LEU A 245 0.48 -5.57 -14.99
CA LEU A 245 1.50 -5.21 -15.98
C LEU A 245 1.91 -3.75 -15.90
N LEU A 246 0.96 -2.82 -15.67
CA LEU A 246 1.26 -1.41 -15.40
C LEU A 246 2.15 -1.24 -14.17
N GLY A 247 1.87 -1.99 -13.10
CA GLY A 247 2.72 -2.03 -11.91
C GLY A 247 4.12 -2.53 -12.22
N LYS A 248 4.22 -3.70 -12.86
CA LYS A 248 5.50 -4.31 -13.26
C LYS A 248 6.35 -3.38 -14.14
N TYR A 249 5.73 -2.81 -15.18
CA TYR A 249 6.41 -1.90 -16.12
C TYR A 249 6.89 -0.62 -15.46
N THR A 250 6.12 -0.09 -14.50
CA THR A 250 6.48 1.16 -13.81
C THR A 250 7.18 0.96 -12.46
N GLN A 251 7.50 -0.29 -12.11
CA GLN A 251 8.12 -0.68 -10.83
C GLN A 251 7.32 -0.19 -9.61
N ARG A 252 5.99 -0.23 -9.71
CA ARG A 252 5.05 0.17 -8.67
C ARG A 252 4.31 -1.04 -8.13
N ASP A 253 4.14 -1.07 -6.81
CA ASP A 253 3.31 -2.08 -6.16
C ASP A 253 1.84 -1.87 -6.51
N VAL A 254 1.15 -2.95 -6.89
CA VAL A 254 -0.27 -2.92 -7.20
C VAL A 254 -1.03 -3.59 -6.07
N TYR A 255 -1.83 -2.80 -5.37
CA TYR A 255 -2.69 -3.29 -4.31
C TYR A 255 -4.10 -3.46 -4.85
N ARG A 256 -4.57 -4.71 -4.89
CA ARG A 256 -5.99 -5.03 -5.13
C ARG A 256 -6.77 -4.85 -3.83
N ILE A 257 -7.71 -3.93 -3.83
CA ILE A 257 -8.61 -3.69 -2.70
C ILE A 257 -9.80 -4.63 -2.81
N ASP A 258 -10.06 -5.37 -1.73
CA ASP A 258 -11.28 -6.16 -1.61
C ASP A 258 -12.39 -5.29 -1.01
N LEU A 259 -13.25 -4.77 -1.89
CA LEU A 259 -14.38 -3.92 -1.50
C LEU A 259 -15.41 -4.66 -0.62
N SER A 260 -15.48 -5.99 -0.69
CA SER A 260 -16.38 -6.78 0.14
C SER A 260 -15.92 -6.83 1.61
N MET A 261 -14.61 -6.84 1.86
CA MET A 261 -14.03 -6.73 3.20
C MET A 261 -14.19 -5.33 3.77
N VAL A 262 -14.16 -4.33 2.89
CA VAL A 262 -14.35 -2.93 3.27
C VAL A 262 -15.79 -2.70 3.74
N ILE A 263 -16.80 -3.07 2.96
CA ILE A 263 -18.21 -2.70 3.21
C ILE A 263 -18.89 -3.69 4.19
N SER A 264 -18.17 -4.07 5.25
CA SER A 264 -18.66 -5.04 6.22
C SER A 264 -19.86 -4.54 7.04
N LYS A 265 -20.55 -5.45 7.74
CA LYS A 265 -21.78 -5.18 8.52
C LYS A 265 -21.59 -4.23 9.73
N TYR A 266 -20.36 -3.81 10.05
CA TYR A 266 -20.04 -3.03 11.24
C TYR A 266 -19.74 -1.57 10.87
N ILE A 267 -20.74 -0.71 11.05
CA ILE A 267 -20.70 0.73 10.79
C ILE A 267 -19.53 1.36 11.58
N GLY A 268 -18.59 2.00 10.88
CA GLY A 268 -17.48 2.78 11.45
C GLY A 268 -16.10 2.11 11.43
N GLU A 269 -16.00 0.79 11.46
CA GLU A 269 -14.72 0.08 11.31
C GLU A 269 -14.23 0.15 9.85
N THR A 270 -15.17 0.10 8.92
CA THR A 270 -15.00 0.32 7.47
C THR A 270 -14.27 1.63 7.15
N GLU A 271 -14.72 2.76 7.70
CA GLU A 271 -14.13 4.08 7.44
C GLU A 271 -12.70 4.17 7.98
N LYS A 272 -12.45 3.60 9.17
CA LYS A 272 -11.10 3.57 9.77
C LYS A 272 -10.14 2.76 8.91
N ASN A 273 -10.57 1.59 8.43
CA ASN A 273 -9.74 0.73 7.58
C ASN A 273 -9.47 1.36 6.21
N LEU A 274 -10.49 2.00 5.60
CA LEU A 274 -10.31 2.77 4.37
C LEU A 274 -9.39 3.98 4.57
N SER A 275 -9.57 4.74 5.65
CA SER A 275 -8.70 5.87 5.95
C SER A 275 -7.26 5.39 6.04
N SER A 276 -7.01 4.37 6.88
CA SER A 276 -5.70 3.76 7.07
C SER A 276 -5.07 3.28 5.76
N LEU A 277 -5.82 2.60 4.89
CA LEU A 277 -5.35 2.16 3.57
C LEU A 277 -4.88 3.34 2.71
N PHE A 278 -5.73 4.36 2.53
CA PHE A 278 -5.40 5.52 1.72
C PHE A 278 -4.31 6.38 2.36
N ASP A 279 -4.26 6.45 3.69
CA ASP A 279 -3.24 7.18 4.44
C ASP A 279 -1.86 6.51 4.28
N LYS A 280 -1.80 5.18 4.30
CA LYS A 280 -0.59 4.42 4.00
C LYS A 280 -0.18 4.56 2.54
N ALA A 281 -1.14 4.55 1.62
CA ALA A 281 -0.86 4.67 0.19
C ALA A 281 -0.48 6.10 -0.23
N ALA A 282 -0.86 7.14 0.50
CA ALA A 282 -0.69 8.54 0.09
C ALA A 282 0.78 8.95 -0.10
N ASP A 283 1.68 8.40 0.71
CA ASP A 283 3.12 8.67 0.66
C ASP A 283 3.90 7.60 -0.11
N LYS A 284 3.20 6.72 -0.85
CA LYS A 284 3.78 5.59 -1.60
C LYS A 284 3.39 5.68 -3.08
N ASP A 285 4.27 5.24 -3.96
CA ASP A 285 4.00 5.12 -5.41
C ASP A 285 3.18 3.86 -5.74
N TRP A 286 2.10 3.59 -4.99
CA TRP A 286 1.26 2.42 -5.21
C TRP A 286 0.19 2.67 -6.28
N ILE A 287 -0.16 1.62 -7.00
CA ILE A 287 -1.34 1.57 -7.85
C ILE A 287 -2.46 0.92 -7.04
N LEU A 288 -3.53 1.67 -6.78
CA LEU A 288 -4.69 1.15 -6.07
C LEU A 288 -5.70 0.60 -7.08
N PHE A 289 -5.86 -0.72 -7.09
CA PHE A 289 -6.76 -1.44 -7.98
C PHE A 289 -8.01 -1.91 -7.23
N PHE A 290 -9.15 -1.27 -7.49
CA PHE A 290 -10.45 -1.64 -6.94
C PHE A 290 -11.16 -2.58 -7.91
N ASP A 291 -11.21 -3.86 -7.59
CA ASP A 291 -11.95 -4.85 -8.38
C ASP A 291 -13.44 -4.86 -8.02
N GLU A 292 -14.28 -5.32 -8.94
CA GLU A 292 -15.75 -5.44 -8.73
C GLU A 292 -16.43 -4.14 -8.25
N ALA A 293 -15.99 -3.00 -8.81
CA ALA A 293 -16.49 -1.67 -8.45
C ALA A 293 -18.02 -1.54 -8.58
N ASP A 294 -18.68 -2.31 -9.45
CA ASP A 294 -20.14 -2.34 -9.58
C ASP A 294 -20.87 -2.85 -8.33
N ALA A 295 -20.24 -3.67 -7.49
CA ALA A 295 -20.83 -4.11 -6.22
C ALA A 295 -21.07 -2.95 -5.25
N VAL A 296 -20.32 -1.86 -5.42
CA VAL A 296 -20.30 -0.70 -4.52
C VAL A 296 -20.92 0.54 -5.17
N PHE A 297 -20.61 0.76 -6.44
CA PHE A 297 -21.00 1.95 -7.20
C PHE A 297 -22.16 1.70 -8.16
N GLY A 298 -22.83 0.55 -8.06
CA GLY A 298 -24.06 0.26 -8.79
C GLY A 298 -25.16 1.30 -8.51
N LYS A 299 -26.21 1.32 -9.35
CA LYS A 299 -27.34 2.25 -9.22
C LYS A 299 -27.80 2.31 -7.76
N ARG A 300 -27.66 3.49 -7.15
CA ARG A 300 -28.11 3.78 -5.79
C ARG A 300 -29.46 3.12 -5.58
N THR A 301 -29.55 2.22 -4.60
CA THR A 301 -30.85 1.66 -4.22
C THR A 301 -31.75 2.83 -3.84
N ASN A 302 -32.99 2.83 -4.33
CA ASN A 302 -33.98 3.79 -3.86
C ASN A 302 -34.06 3.65 -2.34
N VAL A 303 -33.69 4.71 -1.62
CA VAL A 303 -33.59 4.74 -0.15
C VAL A 303 -34.92 4.27 0.42
N ARG A 304 -34.96 3.04 0.93
CA ARG A 304 -36.14 2.48 1.60
C ARG A 304 -35.93 2.44 3.11
N ASP A 305 -34.71 2.16 3.56
CA ASP A 305 -34.38 2.00 4.97
C ASP A 305 -33.16 2.83 5.43
N ALA A 306 -32.98 2.92 6.75
CA ALA A 306 -31.83 3.60 7.36
C ALA A 306 -30.50 2.96 6.94
N HIS A 307 -30.45 1.63 6.74
CA HIS A 307 -29.27 0.92 6.24
C HIS A 307 -28.82 1.41 4.86
N ASP A 308 -29.75 1.72 3.95
CA ASP A 308 -29.41 2.25 2.61
C ASP A 308 -28.75 3.63 2.71
N LYS A 309 -29.12 4.46 3.70
CA LYS A 309 -28.51 5.77 3.90
C LYS A 309 -27.05 5.65 4.33
N TYR A 310 -26.74 4.73 5.25
CA TYR A 310 -25.37 4.51 5.71
C TYR A 310 -24.48 3.96 4.60
N ALA A 311 -24.96 2.97 3.83
CA ALA A 311 -24.22 2.46 2.68
C ALA A 311 -23.90 3.56 1.65
N ASN A 312 -24.84 4.46 1.37
CA ASN A 312 -24.61 5.60 0.47
C ASN A 312 -23.58 6.61 1.03
N GLN A 313 -23.49 6.78 2.35
CA GLN A 313 -22.47 7.61 2.99
C GLN A 313 -21.07 7.01 2.85
N GLU A 314 -20.93 5.70 3.10
CA GLU A 314 -19.65 4.99 2.94
C GLU A 314 -19.15 5.04 1.49
N VAL A 315 -20.04 4.83 0.52
CA VAL A 315 -19.73 4.98 -0.92
C VAL A 315 -19.26 6.40 -1.24
N SER A 316 -19.91 7.41 -0.66
CA SER A 316 -19.54 8.82 -0.85
C SER A 316 -18.18 9.15 -0.22
N TYR A 317 -17.88 8.59 0.95
CA TYR A 317 -16.60 8.72 1.63
C TYR A 317 -15.48 8.06 0.80
N LEU A 318 -15.68 6.82 0.36
CA LEU A 318 -14.75 6.10 -0.51
C LEU A 318 -14.43 6.91 -1.77
N LEU A 319 -15.46 7.45 -2.41
CA LEU A 319 -15.31 8.34 -3.57
C LEU A 319 -14.44 9.55 -3.29
N GLN A 320 -14.66 10.22 -2.16
CA GLN A 320 -13.86 11.37 -1.76
C GLN A 320 -12.40 10.98 -1.52
N ARG A 321 -12.14 9.80 -0.93
CA ARG A 321 -10.77 9.30 -0.73
C ARG A 321 -10.08 8.96 -2.06
N ILE A 322 -10.80 8.33 -3.00
CA ILE A 322 -10.31 8.07 -4.36
C ILE A 322 -9.95 9.37 -5.10
N GLU A 323 -10.78 10.41 -4.98
CA GLU A 323 -10.52 11.71 -5.63
C GLU A 323 -9.33 12.47 -5.06
N ASN A 324 -9.05 12.30 -3.77
CA ASN A 324 -7.99 13.02 -3.07
C ASN A 324 -6.67 12.23 -3.05
N HIS A 325 -6.67 10.98 -3.51
CA HIS A 325 -5.47 10.17 -3.56
C HIS A 325 -4.52 10.71 -4.65
N PRO A 326 -3.24 11.00 -4.32
CA PRO A 326 -2.30 11.62 -5.26
C PRO A 326 -1.72 10.66 -6.31
N GLY A 327 -1.87 9.35 -6.11
CA GLY A 327 -1.37 8.30 -7.02
C GLY A 327 -2.39 7.85 -8.08
N LEU A 328 -2.10 6.70 -8.70
CA LEU A 328 -2.98 6.08 -9.69
C LEU A 328 -4.02 5.20 -8.99
N VAL A 329 -5.30 5.50 -9.24
CA VAL A 329 -6.42 4.66 -8.82
C VAL A 329 -7.10 4.08 -10.05
N ILE A 330 -7.21 2.75 -10.10
CA ILE A 330 -7.90 2.02 -11.15
C ILE A 330 -9.12 1.35 -10.53
N LEU A 331 -10.30 1.63 -11.06
CA LEU A 331 -11.53 0.94 -10.72
C LEU A 331 -11.89 -0.02 -11.86
N ALA A 332 -12.13 -1.29 -11.56
CA ALA A 332 -12.57 -2.28 -12.54
C ALA A 332 -14.04 -2.66 -12.30
N SER A 333 -14.83 -2.66 -13.36
CA SER A 333 -16.23 -3.10 -13.33
C SER A 333 -16.56 -4.03 -14.49
N ASN A 334 -17.57 -4.89 -14.29
CA ASN A 334 -18.10 -5.73 -15.35
C ASN A 334 -19.18 -5.03 -16.21
N PHE A 335 -19.79 -3.94 -15.73
CA PHE A 335 -20.93 -3.29 -16.39
C PHE A 335 -20.79 -1.77 -16.50
N LYS A 336 -20.84 -1.23 -17.72
CA LYS A 336 -20.87 0.22 -17.96
C LYS A 336 -22.19 0.88 -17.53
N THR A 337 -23.31 0.17 -17.69
CA THR A 337 -24.68 0.73 -17.60
C THR A 337 -25.17 0.98 -16.17
N ASN A 338 -24.45 0.49 -15.16
CA ASN A 338 -24.85 0.58 -13.76
C ASN A 338 -24.16 1.72 -12.99
N ILE A 339 -23.25 2.45 -13.61
CA ILE A 339 -22.47 3.52 -12.97
C ILE A 339 -23.07 4.89 -13.33
N ASP A 340 -23.33 5.73 -12.32
CA ASP A 340 -23.90 7.07 -12.49
C ASP A 340 -23.01 7.99 -13.34
N THR A 341 -23.61 8.81 -14.20
CA THR A 341 -22.96 9.89 -14.95
C THR A 341 -22.21 10.90 -14.06
N ALA A 342 -22.69 11.16 -12.84
CA ALA A 342 -21.99 12.01 -11.88
C ALA A 342 -20.67 11.39 -11.39
N PHE A 343 -20.59 10.06 -11.40
CA PHE A 343 -19.41 9.30 -11.03
C PHE A 343 -18.38 9.28 -12.15
N THR A 344 -18.81 8.98 -13.38
CA THR A 344 -17.91 8.89 -14.54
C THR A 344 -17.17 10.20 -14.86
N ARG A 345 -17.77 11.36 -14.58
CA ARG A 345 -17.12 12.68 -14.73
C ARG A 345 -15.89 12.91 -13.84
N ARG A 346 -15.68 12.08 -12.81
CA ARG A 346 -14.56 12.21 -11.86
C ARG A 346 -13.29 11.49 -12.34
N PHE A 347 -13.42 10.67 -13.38
CA PHE A 347 -12.35 9.89 -14.00
C PHE A 347 -11.68 10.68 -15.13
N GLN A 348 -10.37 10.55 -15.23
CA GLN A 348 -9.61 11.13 -16.33
C GLN A 348 -9.69 10.25 -17.57
N SER A 349 -9.77 8.92 -17.37
CA SER A 349 -9.87 7.95 -18.45
C SER A 349 -10.88 6.85 -18.11
N ILE A 350 -11.67 6.45 -19.11
CA ILE A 350 -12.66 5.37 -19.01
C ILE A 350 -12.40 4.43 -20.18
N ILE A 351 -11.89 3.24 -19.88
CA ILE A 351 -11.30 2.32 -20.86
C ILE A 351 -12.19 1.08 -20.96
N GLU A 352 -12.65 0.80 -22.19
CA GLU A 352 -13.38 -0.41 -22.51
C GLU A 352 -12.44 -1.58 -22.81
N PHE A 353 -12.70 -2.71 -22.18
CA PHE A 353 -12.09 -4.00 -22.45
C PHE A 353 -13.12 -4.87 -23.17
N GLU A 354 -13.13 -4.75 -24.49
CA GLU A 354 -14.03 -5.50 -25.37
C GLU A 354 -13.69 -6.99 -25.37
N VAL A 355 -14.66 -7.81 -25.77
CA VAL A 355 -14.40 -9.23 -26.06
C VAL A 355 -13.46 -9.29 -27.26
N PRO A 356 -12.38 -10.07 -27.22
CA PRO A 356 -11.37 -10.08 -28.29
C PRO A 356 -11.99 -10.50 -29.62
N SER A 357 -11.61 -9.82 -30.69
CA SER A 357 -11.91 -10.16 -32.07
C SER A 357 -11.28 -11.50 -32.47
N TYR A 358 -11.69 -12.03 -33.63
CA TYR A 358 -11.11 -13.26 -34.18
C TYR A 358 -9.56 -13.22 -34.24
N SER A 359 -8.97 -12.12 -34.73
CA SER A 359 -7.51 -11.99 -34.85
C SER A 359 -6.84 -11.99 -33.48
N GLU A 360 -7.44 -11.32 -32.49
CA GLU A 360 -6.92 -11.25 -31.13
C GLU A 360 -7.05 -12.60 -30.41
N ARG A 361 -8.17 -13.31 -30.58
CA ARG A 361 -8.34 -14.68 -30.07
C ARG A 361 -7.31 -15.64 -30.64
N LEU A 362 -7.01 -15.54 -31.93
CA LEU A 362 -5.97 -16.36 -32.54
C LEU A 362 -4.59 -16.11 -31.91
N GLN A 363 -4.26 -14.86 -31.62
CA GLN A 363 -3.03 -14.52 -30.91
C GLN A 363 -3.05 -15.08 -29.48
N LEU A 364 -4.16 -14.91 -28.74
CA LEU A 364 -4.32 -15.47 -27.41
C LEU A 364 -4.13 -16.99 -27.40
N TRP A 365 -4.72 -17.72 -28.34
CA TRP A 365 -4.49 -19.16 -28.49
C TRP A 365 -3.01 -19.49 -28.69
N LYS A 366 -2.33 -18.80 -29.61
CA LYS A 366 -0.92 -19.06 -29.90
C LYS A 366 -0.01 -18.78 -28.71
N ASN A 367 -0.27 -17.68 -27.98
CA ASN A 367 0.57 -17.25 -26.87
C ASN A 367 0.38 -18.16 -25.63
N ASN A 368 -0.82 -18.71 -25.42
CA ASN A 368 -1.14 -19.46 -24.21
C ASN A 368 -1.00 -20.98 -24.34
N LEU A 369 -0.76 -21.52 -25.54
CA LEU A 369 -0.56 -22.95 -25.71
C LEU A 369 0.78 -23.40 -25.10
N PRO A 370 0.81 -24.55 -24.41
CA PRO A 370 2.03 -25.06 -23.79
C PRO A 370 3.07 -25.44 -24.85
N THR A 371 4.32 -25.04 -24.63
CA THR A 371 5.46 -25.38 -25.52
C THR A 371 6.00 -26.80 -25.29
N GLY A 372 5.70 -27.41 -24.15
CA GLY A 372 6.20 -28.74 -23.76
C GLY A 372 5.45 -29.93 -24.36
N ILE A 373 4.36 -29.71 -25.10
CA ILE A 373 3.55 -30.78 -25.70
C ILE A 373 3.15 -30.40 -27.13
N LYS A 374 3.04 -31.42 -27.99
CA LYS A 374 2.62 -31.20 -29.38
C LYS A 374 1.12 -30.90 -29.45
N ILE A 375 0.76 -30.05 -30.41
CA ILE A 375 -0.62 -29.89 -30.83
C ILE A 375 -0.85 -30.86 -31.99
N ALA A 376 -1.95 -31.62 -31.96
CA ALA A 376 -2.27 -32.56 -33.01
C ALA A 376 -2.68 -31.84 -34.31
N ASP A 377 -2.46 -32.50 -35.45
CA ASP A 377 -2.69 -31.91 -36.78
C ASP A 377 -4.17 -31.60 -37.06
N ASP A 378 -5.09 -32.20 -36.29
CA ASP A 378 -6.53 -31.95 -36.36
C ASP A 378 -6.97 -30.62 -35.71
N VAL A 379 -6.07 -29.93 -35.00
CA VAL A 379 -6.37 -28.66 -34.33
C VAL A 379 -6.13 -27.47 -35.26
N ASN A 380 -7.22 -26.87 -35.75
CA ASN A 380 -7.15 -25.62 -36.49
C ASN A 380 -7.54 -24.41 -35.60
N LEU A 381 -6.53 -23.74 -35.03
CA LEU A 381 -6.74 -22.56 -34.17
C LEU A 381 -7.44 -21.41 -34.90
N ASN A 382 -7.28 -21.27 -36.22
CA ASN A 382 -7.98 -20.24 -36.99
C ASN A 382 -9.48 -20.51 -37.00
N GLU A 383 -9.90 -21.75 -37.21
CA GLU A 383 -11.32 -22.10 -37.19
C GLU A 383 -11.92 -21.95 -35.79
N LEU A 384 -11.21 -22.41 -34.76
CA LEU A 384 -11.66 -22.24 -33.37
C LEU A 384 -11.86 -20.75 -33.02
N SER A 385 -10.91 -19.90 -33.41
CA SER A 385 -10.97 -18.47 -33.13
C SER A 385 -12.12 -17.75 -33.88
N LYS A 386 -12.49 -18.24 -35.07
CA LYS A 386 -13.63 -17.70 -35.86
C LYS A 386 -14.98 -18.15 -35.30
N LYS A 387 -15.05 -19.42 -34.88
CA LYS A 387 -16.32 -20.08 -34.54
C LYS A 387 -16.81 -19.77 -33.12
N TYR A 388 -15.90 -19.52 -32.19
CA TYR A 388 -16.22 -19.36 -30.77
C TYR A 388 -15.85 -17.96 -30.28
N ASP A 389 -16.85 -17.25 -29.75
CA ASP A 389 -16.68 -15.95 -29.09
C ASP A 389 -16.40 -16.17 -27.60
N ILE A 390 -15.12 -16.29 -27.28
CA ILE A 390 -14.59 -16.59 -25.95
C ILE A 390 -13.57 -15.54 -25.52
N THR A 391 -13.50 -15.28 -24.22
CA THR A 391 -12.55 -14.33 -23.62
C THR A 391 -11.16 -14.95 -23.42
N GLY A 392 -10.15 -14.13 -23.10
CA GLY A 392 -8.80 -14.63 -22.79
C GLY A 392 -8.80 -15.59 -21.60
N ALA A 393 -9.56 -15.31 -20.55
CA ALA A 393 -9.69 -16.22 -19.41
C ALA A 393 -10.36 -17.55 -19.80
N ASN A 394 -11.38 -17.54 -20.67
CA ASN A 394 -11.96 -18.79 -21.17
C ASN A 394 -10.91 -19.60 -21.95
N ILE A 395 -10.11 -18.96 -22.81
CA ILE A 395 -9.05 -19.66 -23.58
C ILE A 395 -8.08 -20.36 -22.62
N ILE A 396 -7.60 -19.68 -21.58
CA ILE A 396 -6.71 -20.27 -20.57
C ILE A 396 -7.38 -21.47 -19.87
N ASN A 397 -8.64 -21.33 -19.45
CA ASN A 397 -9.40 -22.42 -18.83
C ASN A 397 -9.57 -23.63 -19.77
N ILE A 398 -9.81 -23.38 -21.06
CA ILE A 398 -9.96 -24.43 -22.08
C ILE A 398 -8.63 -25.15 -22.28
N ILE A 399 -7.52 -24.42 -22.40
CA ILE A 399 -6.18 -25.00 -22.52
C ILE A 399 -5.85 -25.84 -21.30
N GLN A 400 -6.10 -25.31 -20.09
CA GLN A 400 -5.88 -26.06 -18.85
C GLN A 400 -6.69 -27.36 -18.84
N TYR A 401 -7.98 -27.29 -19.17
CA TYR A 401 -8.84 -28.47 -19.26
C TYR A 401 -8.32 -29.48 -20.28
N ALA A 402 -7.93 -29.03 -21.47
CA ALA A 402 -7.43 -29.89 -22.54
C ALA A 402 -6.10 -30.56 -22.15
N CYS A 403 -5.19 -29.83 -21.49
CA CYS A 403 -3.95 -30.40 -20.95
C CYS A 403 -4.21 -31.51 -19.93
N LEU A 404 -5.14 -31.28 -18.98
CA LEU A 404 -5.48 -32.28 -17.97
C LEU A 404 -6.08 -33.54 -18.60
N ARG A 405 -6.97 -33.42 -19.60
CA ARG A 405 -7.51 -34.56 -20.33
C ARG A 405 -6.47 -35.28 -21.17
N THR A 406 -5.54 -34.52 -21.76
CA THR A 406 -4.42 -35.10 -22.52
C THR A 406 -3.55 -35.98 -21.61
N LEU A 407 -3.27 -35.52 -20.38
CA LEU A 407 -2.52 -36.29 -19.38
C LEU A 407 -3.29 -37.51 -18.86
N GLU A 408 -4.59 -37.35 -18.59
CA GLU A 408 -5.44 -38.45 -18.10
C GLU A 408 -5.58 -39.58 -19.12
N ASP A 409 -5.68 -39.24 -20.40
CA ASP A 409 -5.79 -40.20 -21.50
C ASP A 409 -4.42 -40.76 -21.97
N ASP A 410 -3.31 -40.40 -21.30
CA ASP A 410 -1.92 -40.72 -21.68
C ASP A 410 -1.59 -40.37 -23.15
N ASN A 411 -2.16 -39.27 -23.64
CA ASN A 411 -1.97 -38.80 -25.00
C ASN A 411 -0.69 -37.95 -25.14
N LYS A 412 0.01 -38.11 -26.27
CA LYS A 412 1.27 -37.37 -26.56
C LYS A 412 1.05 -35.99 -27.18
N SER A 413 -0.20 -35.63 -27.48
CA SER A 413 -0.56 -34.38 -28.12
C SER A 413 -1.95 -33.92 -27.70
N ILE A 414 -2.13 -32.60 -27.60
CA ILE A 414 -3.44 -31.99 -27.38
C ILE A 414 -4.23 -32.09 -28.68
N ASN A 415 -5.35 -32.81 -28.65
CA ASN A 415 -6.21 -33.03 -29.82
C ASN A 415 -7.42 -32.08 -29.84
N LEU A 416 -8.10 -32.03 -31.00
CA LEU A 416 -9.26 -31.16 -31.18
C LEU A 416 -10.41 -31.52 -30.22
N ASN A 417 -10.63 -32.81 -29.94
CA ASN A 417 -11.73 -33.26 -29.08
C ASN A 417 -11.59 -32.71 -27.65
N HIS A 418 -10.38 -32.73 -27.08
CA HIS A 418 -10.11 -32.17 -25.76
C HIS A 418 -10.40 -30.67 -25.69
N LEU A 419 -10.01 -29.91 -26.72
CA LEU A 419 -10.30 -28.48 -26.82
C LEU A 419 -11.81 -28.22 -26.97
N LEU A 420 -12.51 -28.96 -27.82
CA LEU A 420 -13.96 -28.83 -28.01
C LEU A 420 -14.74 -29.15 -26.74
N GLN A 421 -14.32 -30.15 -25.97
CA GLN A 421 -14.92 -30.44 -24.66
C GLN A 421 -14.69 -29.30 -23.65
N GLY A 422 -13.49 -28.71 -23.64
CA GLY A 422 -13.19 -27.55 -22.83
C GLY A 422 -14.07 -26.35 -23.21
N ILE A 423 -14.20 -26.07 -24.51
CA ILE A 423 -15.10 -25.02 -25.04
C ILE A 423 -16.53 -25.28 -24.58
N LYS A 424 -17.05 -26.50 -24.77
CA LYS A 424 -18.40 -26.87 -24.34
C LYS A 424 -18.61 -26.63 -22.84
N LYS A 425 -17.60 -26.94 -22.02
CA LYS A 425 -17.64 -26.72 -20.56
C LYS A 425 -17.69 -25.24 -20.20
N GLU A 426 -16.92 -24.38 -20.87
CA GLU A 426 -16.95 -22.94 -20.62
C GLU A 426 -18.28 -22.31 -21.06
N TYR A 427 -18.82 -22.69 -22.23
CA TYR A 427 -20.14 -22.24 -22.67
C TYR A 427 -21.25 -22.65 -21.69
N ALA A 428 -21.20 -23.90 -21.18
CA ALA A 428 -22.16 -24.38 -20.20
C ALA A 428 -22.11 -23.59 -18.87
N LYS A 429 -20.92 -23.11 -18.44
CA LYS A 429 -20.80 -22.23 -17.26
C LYS A 429 -21.46 -20.87 -17.47
N GLU A 430 -21.41 -20.35 -18.69
CA GLU A 430 -22.04 -19.09 -19.08
C GLU A 430 -23.55 -19.22 -19.36
N GLY A 431 -24.11 -20.42 -19.23
CA GLY A 431 -25.52 -20.70 -19.51
C GLY A 431 -25.88 -20.64 -21.00
N LYS A 432 -24.91 -20.86 -21.88
CA LYS A 432 -25.06 -20.85 -23.35
C LYS A 432 -25.08 -22.23 -23.97
#